data_AF-A0A6M8UDH7-F1
#
_entry.id   AF-A0A6M8UDH7-F1
#
_cell.length_a   1.000
_cell.length_b   1.000
_cell.length_c   1.000
_cell.angle_alpha   90.00
_cell.angle_beta   90.00
_cell.angle_gamma   90.00
#
_symmetry.space_group_name_H-M   'P 1'
#
loop_
_entity.id
_entity.type
_entity.pdbx_description
1 polymer ?
#
loop_
_entity_poly.entity_id
_entity_poly.type
_entity_poly.pdbx_seq_one_letter_code
_entity_poly.pdbx_strand_id
1 'polypeptide(L)'
;MTVLFAPRPLLAATQATLFIDSAEPQQAALAAEINQALFYSPTLRAALTVTVFDINPNAHPFNGEVIYHIDSDGKAVAQYRPGRLPYLFCQADGKTRTHFTVSNKDQLCLCINLG
;
A
#
# COMPACT_ATOMS: atom_id res chain seq x y z
N MET A 1 33.50 -30.46 -0.45
CA MET A 1 33.50 -28.98 -0.57
C MET A 1 32.06 -28.53 -0.40
N THR A 2 31.64 -28.29 0.84
CA THR A 2 30.24 -27.99 1.17
C THR A 2 30.02 -26.50 0.95
N VAL A 3 29.24 -26.16 -0.08
CA VAL A 3 28.87 -24.77 -0.35
C VAL A 3 27.82 -24.36 0.68
N LEU A 4 28.24 -23.52 1.63
CA LEU A 4 27.33 -22.81 2.55
C LEU A 4 26.48 -21.83 1.73
N PHE A 5 25.22 -22.19 1.48
CA PHE A 5 24.19 -21.22 1.08
C PHE A 5 23.94 -20.29 2.27
N ALA A 6 24.65 -19.16 2.32
CA ALA A 6 24.27 -18.07 3.21
C ALA A 6 22.87 -17.58 2.80
N PRO A 7 21.88 -17.53 3.72
CA PRO A 7 20.60 -16.92 3.40
C PRO A 7 20.85 -15.45 3.09
N ARG A 8 20.54 -15.03 1.86
CA ARG A 8 20.46 -13.61 1.54
C ARG A 8 19.49 -12.98 2.54
N PRO A 9 19.83 -11.89 3.23
CA PRO A 9 18.84 -11.17 4.00
C PRO A 9 17.72 -10.82 3.02
N LEU A 10 16.52 -11.34 3.27
CA LEU A 10 15.30 -10.79 2.70
C LEU A 10 15.34 -9.32 3.13
N LEU A 11 15.67 -8.42 2.20
CA LEU A 11 15.36 -7.01 2.38
C LEU A 11 13.90 -6.97 2.81
N ALA A 12 13.64 -6.49 4.03
CA ALA A 12 12.28 -6.45 4.53
C ALA A 12 11.46 -5.67 3.52
N ALA A 13 10.50 -6.34 2.89
CA ALA A 13 9.70 -5.73 1.84
C ALA A 13 9.04 -4.48 2.42
N THR A 14 9.26 -3.34 1.78
CA THR A 14 8.56 -2.10 2.14
C THR A 14 7.07 -2.35 1.96
N GLN A 15 6.27 -1.89 2.91
CA GLN A 15 4.83 -1.98 2.87
C GLN A 15 4.24 -0.57 2.74
N ALA A 16 3.25 -0.43 1.87
CA ALA A 16 2.47 0.76 1.69
C ALA A 16 1.01 0.45 2.05
N THR A 17 0.50 1.05 3.12
CA THR A 17 -0.91 0.92 3.51
C THR A 17 -1.66 2.18 3.13
N LEU A 18 -2.56 2.07 2.17
CA LEU A 18 -3.40 3.16 1.68
C LEU A 18 -4.80 3.04 2.27
N PHE A 19 -5.31 4.12 2.83
CA PHE A 19 -6.71 4.27 3.22
C PHE A 19 -7.42 5.15 2.19
N ILE A 20 -8.56 4.68 1.69
CA ILE A 20 -9.44 5.41 0.77
C ILE A 20 -10.90 5.33 1.21
N ASP A 21 -11.71 6.20 0.64
CA ASP A 21 -13.17 6.09 0.56
C ASP A 21 -13.57 6.03 -0.92
N SER A 22 -13.94 4.85 -1.44
CA SER A 22 -14.37 4.73 -2.84
C SER A 22 -15.72 5.35 -3.17
N ALA A 23 -16.46 5.87 -2.17
CA ALA A 23 -17.60 6.72 -2.47
C ALA A 23 -17.16 8.01 -3.19
N GLU A 24 -15.90 8.41 -3.00
CA GLU A 24 -15.24 9.51 -3.73
C GLU A 24 -14.56 8.97 -5.01
N PRO A 25 -15.05 9.32 -6.21
CA PRO A 25 -14.54 8.74 -7.47
C PRO A 25 -13.03 8.92 -7.68
N GLN A 26 -12.47 10.04 -7.20
CA GLN A 26 -11.05 10.33 -7.30
C GLN A 26 -10.20 9.37 -6.47
N GLN A 27 -10.68 8.92 -5.31
CA GLN A 27 -9.96 7.97 -4.47
C GLN A 27 -10.05 6.54 -5.02
N ALA A 28 -11.20 6.17 -5.58
CA ALA A 28 -11.35 4.91 -6.31
C ALA A 28 -10.40 4.85 -7.53
N ALA A 29 -10.32 5.95 -8.29
CA ALA A 29 -9.40 6.08 -9.42
C ALA A 29 -7.94 5.96 -8.98
N LEU A 30 -7.54 6.60 -7.87
CA LEU A 30 -6.19 6.49 -7.32
C LEU A 30 -5.80 5.03 -7.00
N ALA A 31 -6.70 4.26 -6.39
CA ALA A 31 -6.43 2.85 -6.10
C ALA A 31 -6.26 2.01 -7.39
N ALA A 32 -7.08 2.26 -8.41
CA ALA A 32 -6.96 1.61 -9.72
C ALA A 32 -5.64 1.99 -10.43
N GLU A 33 -5.25 3.26 -10.36
CA GLU A 33 -3.99 3.77 -10.91
C GLU A 33 -2.76 3.15 -10.24
N ILE A 34 -2.77 3.01 -8.91
CA ILE A 34 -1.71 2.33 -8.16
C ILE A 34 -1.64 0.86 -8.55
N ASN A 35 -2.78 0.18 -8.64
CA ASN A 35 -2.84 -1.21 -9.08
C ASN A 35 -2.28 -1.39 -10.49
N GLN A 36 -2.61 -0.48 -11.41
CA GLN A 36 -2.09 -0.48 -12.77
C GLN A 36 -0.57 -0.22 -12.81
N ALA A 37 -0.07 0.72 -12.01
CA ALA A 37 1.36 1.01 -11.90
C ALA A 37 2.14 -0.20 -11.38
N LEU A 38 1.61 -0.89 -10.38
CA LEU A 38 2.16 -2.16 -9.90
C LEU A 38 2.15 -3.20 -11.01
N PHE A 39 1.03 -3.39 -11.73
CA PHE A 39 0.91 -4.38 -12.81
C PHE A 39 1.95 -4.19 -13.93
N TYR A 40 2.24 -2.95 -14.30
CA TYR A 40 3.23 -2.66 -15.35
C TYR A 40 4.68 -2.56 -14.86
N SER A 41 4.93 -2.52 -13.55
CA SER A 41 6.28 -2.38 -12.98
C SER A 41 6.68 -3.56 -12.09
N PRO A 42 7.25 -4.64 -12.66
CA PRO A 42 7.78 -5.75 -11.89
C PRO A 42 8.79 -5.32 -10.81
N THR A 43 9.60 -4.29 -11.09
CA THR A 43 10.56 -3.72 -10.13
C THR A 43 9.86 -3.12 -8.92
N LEU A 44 8.76 -2.38 -9.15
CA LEU A 44 7.99 -1.79 -8.06
C LEU A 44 7.32 -2.87 -7.21
N ARG A 45 6.73 -3.89 -7.85
CA ARG A 45 6.12 -5.04 -7.12
C ARG A 45 7.13 -5.82 -6.29
N ALA A 46 8.36 -5.96 -6.78
CA ALA A 46 9.43 -6.65 -6.04
C ALA A 46 9.90 -5.83 -4.82
N ALA A 47 9.78 -4.49 -4.87
CA ALA A 47 10.24 -3.59 -3.82
C ALA A 47 9.16 -3.20 -2.81
N LEU A 48 7.88 -3.24 -3.20
CA LEU A 48 6.77 -2.67 -2.44
C LEU A 48 5.53 -3.56 -2.50
N THR A 49 5.03 -3.93 -1.32
CA THR A 49 3.68 -4.50 -1.17
C THR A 49 2.71 -3.38 -0.83
N VAL A 50 1.59 -3.31 -1.57
CA VAL A 50 0.55 -2.29 -1.33
C VAL A 50 -0.71 -2.95 -0.81
N THR A 51 -1.19 -2.48 0.34
CA THR A 51 -2.48 -2.83 0.92
C THR A 51 -3.41 -1.63 0.86
N VAL A 52 -4.63 -1.81 0.37
CA VAL A 52 -5.65 -0.77 0.30
C VAL A 52 -6.78 -1.16 1.26
N PHE A 53 -7.07 -0.30 2.23
CA PHE A 53 -8.27 -0.36 3.05
C PHE A 53 -9.28 0.67 2.54
N ASP A 54 -10.44 0.19 2.12
CA ASP A 54 -11.54 1.03 1.68
C ASP A 54 -12.61 1.12 2.75
N ILE A 55 -12.88 2.33 3.23
CA ILE A 55 -13.84 2.58 4.30
C ILE A 55 -15.29 2.63 3.81
N ASN A 56 -15.52 2.65 2.50
CA ASN A 56 -16.86 2.66 1.93
C ASN A 56 -17.54 1.30 2.19
N PRO A 57 -18.64 1.24 2.94
CA PRO A 57 -19.33 -0.03 3.23
C PRO A 57 -19.97 -0.66 1.98
N ASN A 58 -20.16 0.13 0.92
CA ASN A 58 -20.70 -0.31 -0.37
C ASN A 58 -19.59 -0.46 -1.44
N ALA A 59 -18.32 -0.50 -1.01
CA ALA A 59 -17.19 -0.69 -1.91
C ALA A 59 -17.35 -2.00 -2.70
N HIS A 60 -16.95 -1.95 -3.97
CA HIS A 60 -16.82 -3.15 -4.77
C HIS A 60 -15.35 -3.57 -4.75
N PRO A 61 -15.03 -4.79 -4.28
CA PRO A 61 -13.66 -5.25 -4.28
C PRO A 61 -13.16 -5.35 -5.71
N PHE A 62 -11.93 -4.91 -5.95
CA PHE A 62 -11.25 -5.13 -7.22
C PHE A 62 -9.99 -5.98 -7.02
N ASN A 63 -9.72 -6.85 -7.98
CA ASN A 63 -8.61 -7.80 -7.95
C ASN A 63 -7.42 -7.24 -8.74
N GLY A 64 -6.21 -7.49 -8.25
CA GLY A 64 -4.99 -7.11 -8.93
C GLY A 64 -3.74 -7.30 -8.07
N GLU A 65 -2.77 -6.41 -8.25
CA GLU A 65 -1.49 -6.42 -7.55
C GLU A 65 -1.55 -5.76 -6.17
N VAL A 66 -2.59 -4.96 -5.90
CA VAL A 66 -2.87 -4.47 -4.55
C VAL A 66 -3.61 -5.51 -3.74
N ILE A 67 -3.31 -5.59 -2.45
CA ILE A 67 -4.10 -6.35 -1.48
C ILE A 67 -5.26 -5.45 -1.04
N TYR A 68 -6.46 -5.70 -1.53
CA TYR A 68 -7.62 -4.85 -1.27
C TYR A 68 -8.53 -5.42 -0.16
N HIS A 69 -8.88 -4.58 0.80
CA HIS A 69 -9.76 -4.91 1.92
C HIS A 69 -10.85 -3.85 2.06
N ILE A 70 -12.09 -4.29 2.26
CA ILE A 70 -13.19 -3.42 2.66
C ILE A 70 -13.18 -3.36 4.19
N ASP A 71 -12.95 -2.18 4.75
CA ASP A 71 -12.90 -1.91 6.20
C ASP A 71 -14.26 -1.42 6.72
N SER A 72 -15.32 -2.16 6.40
CA SER A 72 -16.70 -1.75 6.70
C SER A 72 -17.03 -1.67 8.20
N ASP A 73 -16.26 -2.35 9.05
CA ASP A 73 -16.37 -2.29 10.51
C ASP A 73 -15.37 -1.30 11.15
N GLY A 74 -14.56 -0.62 10.33
CA GLY A 74 -13.60 0.40 10.76
C GLY A 74 -12.46 -0.14 11.63
N LYS A 75 -12.18 -1.46 11.61
CA LYS A 75 -11.09 -2.05 12.41
C LYS A 75 -9.73 -1.50 12.01
N ALA A 76 -9.46 -1.40 10.70
CA ALA A 76 -8.18 -0.88 10.22
C ALA A 76 -8.08 0.63 10.50
N VAL A 77 -9.16 1.40 10.29
CA VAL A 77 -9.22 2.82 10.66
C VAL A 77 -8.95 3.02 12.15
N ALA A 78 -9.53 2.20 13.03
CA ALA A 78 -9.33 2.30 14.48
C ALA A 78 -7.88 1.98 14.90
N GLN A 79 -7.25 1.01 14.22
CA GLN A 79 -5.88 0.60 14.47
C GLN A 79 -4.86 1.64 13.99
N TYR A 80 -4.99 2.10 12.74
CA TYR A 80 -4.00 2.96 12.08
C TYR A 80 -4.24 4.45 12.33
N ARG A 81 -5.50 4.85 12.56
CA ARG A 81 -5.93 6.25 12.74
C ARG A 81 -5.41 7.16 11.61
N PRO A 82 -5.77 6.88 10.34
CA PRO A 82 -5.34 7.71 9.22
C PRO A 82 -5.79 9.17 9.42
N GLY A 83 -5.03 10.09 8.82
CA GLY A 83 -5.43 11.49 8.72
C GLY A 83 -6.54 11.67 7.67
N ARG A 84 -6.53 12.80 6.98
CA ARG A 84 -7.49 13.05 5.88
C ARG A 84 -7.23 12.09 4.72
N LEU A 85 -8.28 11.39 4.29
CA LEU A 85 -8.24 10.48 3.16
C LEU A 85 -8.08 11.22 1.82
N PRO A 86 -7.39 10.62 0.83
CA PRO A 86 -6.72 9.32 0.93
C PRO A 86 -5.39 9.44 1.69
N TYR A 87 -5.06 8.44 2.53
CA TYR A 87 -3.94 8.51 3.46
C TYR A 87 -3.02 7.31 3.32
N LEU A 88 -1.72 7.56 3.20
CA LEU A 88 -0.71 6.53 2.97
C LEU A 88 0.22 6.41 4.16
N PHE A 89 0.47 5.18 4.60
CA PHE A 89 1.55 4.81 5.52
C PHE A 89 2.60 4.03 4.75
N CYS A 90 3.87 4.47 4.83
CA CYS A 90 5.01 3.70 4.35
C CYS A 90 5.71 3.05 5.55
N GLN A 91 5.85 1.74 5.52
CA GLN A 91 6.39 0.93 6.60
C GLN A 91 7.56 0.08 6.11
N ALA A 92 8.57 -0.07 6.97
CA ALA A 92 9.68 -0.99 6.75
C ALA A 92 10.04 -1.63 8.10
N ASP A 93 10.34 -2.93 8.10
CA ASP A 93 10.62 -3.71 9.34
C ASP A 93 9.49 -3.62 10.38
N GLY A 94 8.23 -3.54 9.92
CA GLY A 94 7.06 -3.42 10.80
C GLY A 94 6.92 -2.05 11.50
N LYS A 95 7.72 -1.05 11.12
CA LYS A 95 7.66 0.31 11.67
C LYS A 95 7.28 1.31 10.60
N THR A 96 6.37 2.23 10.92
CA THR A 96 6.05 3.37 10.06
C THR A 96 7.27 4.28 9.94
N ARG A 97 7.72 4.51 8.69
CA ARG A 97 8.83 5.41 8.36
C ARG A 97 8.31 6.80 7.99
N THR A 98 7.23 6.87 7.23
CA THR A 98 6.55 8.12 6.87
C THR A 98 5.06 7.86 6.67
N HIS A 99 4.26 8.92 6.74
CA HIS A 99 2.84 8.88 6.44
C HIS A 99 2.34 10.26 6.01
N PHE A 100 1.39 10.30 5.07
CA PHE A 100 0.89 11.56 4.50
C PHE A 100 -0.43 11.36 3.75
N THR A 101 -1.18 12.44 3.54
CA THR A 101 -2.27 12.46 2.58
C THR A 101 -1.70 12.39 1.17
N VAL A 102 -2.14 11.40 0.40
CA VAL A 102 -1.69 11.16 -0.96
C VAL A 102 -2.61 11.88 -1.95
N SER A 103 -2.07 12.28 -3.09
CA SER A 103 -2.79 13.02 -4.13
C SER A 103 -2.68 12.36 -5.50
N ASN A 104 -1.64 11.56 -5.73
CA ASN A 104 -1.44 10.82 -6.97
C ASN A 104 -0.59 9.55 -6.73
N LYS A 105 -0.60 8.64 -7.70
CA LYS A 105 0.11 7.35 -7.64
C LYS A 105 1.63 7.47 -7.51
N ASP A 106 2.26 8.55 -8.00
CA ASP A 106 3.72 8.67 -8.05
C ASP A 106 4.31 8.90 -6.65
N GLN A 107 3.51 9.42 -5.72
CA GLN A 107 3.90 9.56 -4.31
C GLN A 107 4.11 8.22 -3.60
N LEU A 108 3.67 7.10 -4.19
CA LEU A 108 3.98 5.75 -3.72
C LEU A 108 5.50 5.48 -3.74
N CYS A 109 6.24 6.11 -4.66
CA CYS A 109 7.69 6.00 -4.75
C CYS A 109 8.42 6.57 -3.52
N LEU A 110 7.77 7.41 -2.72
CA LEU A 110 8.33 7.88 -1.46
C LEU A 110 8.49 6.75 -0.44
N CYS A 111 7.74 5.66 -0.55
CA CYS A 111 7.90 4.52 0.35
C CYS A 111 9.21 3.77 0.11
N ILE A 112 9.70 3.72 -1.13
CA ILE A 112 10.92 2.97 -1.51
C ILE A 112 12.20 3.80 -1.47
N ASN A 113 12.09 5.14 -1.53
CA ASN A 113 13.24 6.05 -1.57
C ASN A 113 13.72 6.53 -0.18
N LEU A 114 13.19 5.96 0.90
CA LEU A 114 13.56 6.31 2.29
C LEU A 114 14.60 5.35 2.90
N GLY A 115 15.36 4.65 2.04
CA GLY A 115 16.46 3.76 2.42
C GLY A 115 17.77 4.50 2.64
#